data_AF-A0A9D6KVN8-F1
#
_entry.id   AF-A0A9D6KVN8-F1
#
_cell.length_a   1.000
_cell.length_b   1.000
_cell.length_c   1.000
_cell.angle_alpha   90.00
_cell.angle_beta   90.00
_cell.angle_gamma   90.00
#
_symmetry.space_group_name_H-M   'P 1'
#
loop_
_entity.id
_entity.type
_entity.pdbx_description
1 polymer ?
#
loop_
_entity_poly.entity_id
_entity_poly.type
_entity_poly.pdbx_seq_one_letter_code
_entity_poly.pdbx_strand_id
1 'polypeptide(L)'
;MHRRFFLIGAAALAACSPAPQSRGSSKPGPATSAATTAAVDDPAAIIRPIYAPYLANNTDVSLPDLKDAAPWSASLREAIVAMEARSDQDESGEGLDFDPIVNAQDWQLSNFNVAAEGVVAQSHAVVRASFLNGGAQQDVMYDLIWESSGWRIDNMRSGGPPDGWDLRQLLSGK
;
A
#
# COMPACT_ATOMS: atom_id res chain seq x y z
N MET A 1 0.07 -29.86 63.86
CA MET A 1 0.69 -31.18 63.56
C MET A 1 1.21 -31.12 62.12
N HIS A 2 2.40 -31.54 61.71
CA HIS A 2 3.74 -31.73 62.32
C HIS A 2 4.74 -31.30 61.19
N ARG A 3 5.79 -30.48 61.41
CA ARG A 3 7.16 -30.88 61.86
C ARG A 3 7.68 -32.11 61.08
N ARG A 4 8.84 -32.16 60.40
CA ARG A 4 10.20 -31.52 60.44
C ARG A 4 10.83 -31.62 59.02
N PHE A 5 12.04 -31.18 58.62
CA PHE A 5 13.13 -30.25 59.02
C PHE A 5 13.96 -30.02 57.71
N PHE A 6 14.61 -28.87 57.43
CA PHE A 6 15.97 -28.43 57.83
C PHE A 6 17.11 -29.47 57.78
N LEU A 7 18.17 -29.19 56.99
CA LEU A 7 19.52 -28.74 57.43
C LEU A 7 20.45 -28.64 56.18
N ILE A 8 20.94 -27.44 55.86
CA ILE A 8 22.34 -26.95 55.98
C ILE A 8 23.36 -27.52 54.97
N GLY A 9 24.09 -26.61 54.30
CA GLY A 9 25.28 -26.90 53.50
C GLY A 9 25.85 -25.66 52.82
N ALA A 10 26.49 -24.76 53.57
CA ALA A 10 27.12 -23.56 53.04
C ALA A 10 28.66 -23.70 52.96
N ALA A 11 29.25 -23.31 51.84
CA ALA A 11 30.67 -22.95 51.72
C ALA A 11 30.82 -21.94 50.57
N ALA A 12 31.64 -20.91 50.77
CA ALA A 12 31.80 -19.79 49.84
C ALA A 12 33.26 -19.61 49.39
N LEU A 13 33.44 -18.68 48.44
CA LEU A 13 34.71 -18.09 47.99
C LEU A 13 35.56 -18.89 46.99
N ALA A 14 35.40 -18.55 45.71
CA ALA A 14 36.52 -18.19 44.84
C ALA A 14 36.04 -17.18 43.79
N ALA A 15 36.69 -16.02 43.70
CA ALA A 15 36.31 -14.96 42.77
C ALA A 15 37.05 -15.07 41.45
N CYS A 16 36.32 -15.07 40.34
CA CYS A 16 36.85 -14.77 39.00
C CYS A 16 35.83 -13.90 38.24
N SER A 17 35.96 -12.58 38.37
CA SER A 17 35.29 -11.64 37.48
C SER A 17 35.97 -11.66 36.10
N PRO A 18 35.28 -11.94 34.99
CA PRO A 18 35.83 -11.68 33.67
C PRO A 18 35.88 -10.16 33.43
N ALA A 19 37.08 -9.67 33.07
CA ALA A 19 37.30 -8.28 32.68
C ALA A 19 36.53 -7.91 31.39
N PRO A 20 36.23 -6.61 31.14
CA PRO A 20 35.40 -6.21 30.01
C PRO A 20 36.11 -6.53 28.69
N GLN A 21 35.46 -7.32 27.83
CA GLN A 21 35.97 -7.53 26.48
C GLN A 21 35.90 -6.22 25.70
N SER A 22 37.04 -5.86 25.11
CA SER A 22 37.24 -4.63 24.37
C SER A 22 36.21 -4.46 23.26
N ARG A 23 35.84 -3.20 22.98
CA ARG A 23 34.99 -2.84 21.84
C ARG A 23 35.72 -3.24 20.56
N GLY A 24 35.33 -4.37 19.97
CA GLY A 24 35.73 -4.73 18.62
C GLY A 24 35.22 -3.65 17.67
N SER A 25 36.14 -2.91 17.05
CA SER A 25 35.84 -1.86 16.08
C SER A 25 35.24 -2.45 14.80
N SER A 26 33.95 -2.79 14.83
CA SER A 26 33.16 -3.05 13.64
C SER A 26 33.01 -1.73 12.87
N LYS A 27 33.91 -1.52 11.91
CA LYS A 27 33.82 -0.46 10.91
C LYS A 27 32.39 -0.47 10.32
N PRO A 28 31.66 0.65 10.29
CA PRO A 28 30.40 0.71 9.56
C PRO A 28 30.67 0.42 8.09
N GLY A 29 30.27 -0.76 7.62
CA GLY A 29 30.05 -0.97 6.19
C GLY A 29 28.87 -0.10 5.74
N PRO A 30 28.84 0.38 4.50
CA PRO A 30 27.73 1.22 4.02
C PRO A 30 26.45 0.39 3.98
N ALA A 31 25.60 0.55 5.00
CA ALA A 31 24.26 -0.02 5.08
C ALA A 31 23.29 0.76 4.18
N THR A 32 23.55 0.77 2.87
CA THR A 32 22.78 1.53 1.88
C THR A 32 22.63 0.75 0.57
N SER A 33 21.83 -0.32 0.58
CA SER A 33 21.29 -0.96 -0.65
C SER A 33 20.03 -1.79 -0.41
N ALA A 34 19.91 -2.48 0.73
CA ALA A 34 18.80 -3.42 0.97
C ALA A 34 17.39 -2.77 0.97
N ALA A 35 17.29 -1.50 1.35
CA ALA A 35 16.03 -0.78 1.40
C ALA A 35 15.43 -0.48 -0.01
N THR A 36 16.27 -0.41 -1.05
CA THR A 36 15.79 -0.07 -2.40
C THR A 36 15.19 -1.28 -3.11
N THR A 37 15.83 -2.46 -3.03
CA THR A 37 15.29 -3.68 -3.65
C THR A 37 13.98 -4.11 -3.00
N ALA A 38 13.91 -4.13 -1.66
CA ALA A 38 12.69 -4.51 -0.94
C ALA A 38 11.50 -3.57 -1.24
N ALA A 39 11.76 -2.30 -1.55
CA ALA A 39 10.72 -1.34 -1.94
C ALA A 39 10.25 -1.49 -3.41
N VAL A 40 11.03 -2.15 -4.27
CA VAL A 40 10.59 -2.53 -5.63
C VAL A 40 9.76 -3.82 -5.59
N ASP A 41 10.08 -4.72 -4.66
CA ASP A 41 9.34 -5.98 -4.45
C ASP A 41 8.01 -5.77 -3.69
N ASP A 42 7.88 -4.73 -2.86
CA ASP A 42 6.64 -4.39 -2.12
C ASP A 42 5.59 -3.69 -3.01
N PRO A 43 4.45 -4.34 -3.37
CA PRO A 43 3.40 -3.70 -4.16
C PRO A 43 2.71 -2.55 -3.40
N ALA A 44 2.71 -2.53 -2.07
CA ALA A 44 2.14 -1.43 -1.30
C ALA A 44 2.96 -0.13 -1.42
N ALA A 45 4.25 -0.22 -1.76
CA ALA A 45 5.09 0.93 -2.07
C ALA A 45 4.70 1.64 -3.38
N ILE A 46 4.00 0.96 -4.29
CA ILE A 46 3.48 1.53 -5.54
C ILE A 46 2.22 2.36 -5.30
N ILE A 47 1.33 1.88 -4.42
CA ILE A 47 0.04 2.53 -4.18
C ILE A 47 0.18 3.77 -3.29
N ARG A 48 1.07 3.72 -2.29
CA ARG A 48 1.21 4.79 -1.28
C ARG A 48 1.51 6.21 -1.86
N PRO A 49 2.34 6.40 -2.89
CA PRO A 49 2.59 7.72 -3.49
C PRO A 49 1.38 8.32 -4.21
N ILE A 50 0.46 7.49 -4.74
CA ILE A 50 -0.74 7.94 -5.48
C ILE A 50 -1.61 8.85 -4.59
N TYR A 51 -1.67 8.54 -3.30
CA TYR A 51 -2.47 9.28 -2.32
C TYR A 51 -1.84 10.61 -1.85
N ALA A 52 -0.59 10.92 -2.23
CA ALA A 52 0.11 12.10 -1.72
C ALA A 52 -0.59 13.45 -2.00
N PRO A 53 -1.18 13.71 -3.20
CA PRO A 53 -1.95 14.93 -3.46
C PRO A 53 -3.18 15.05 -2.54
N TYR A 54 -3.90 13.95 -2.37
CA TYR A 54 -5.14 13.91 -1.58
C TYR A 54 -4.89 14.11 -0.08
N LEU A 55 -3.80 13.54 0.45
CA LEU A 55 -3.39 13.69 1.85
C LEU A 55 -2.98 15.12 2.22
N ALA A 56 -2.66 15.97 1.25
CA ALA A 56 -2.50 17.40 1.50
C ALA A 56 -3.83 18.10 1.85
N ASN A 57 -4.97 17.46 1.58
CA ASN A 57 -6.32 17.97 1.81
C ASN A 57 -6.52 19.40 1.29
N ASN A 58 -5.91 19.70 0.13
CA ASN A 58 -5.98 20.99 -0.54
C ASN A 58 -6.64 20.81 -1.90
N THR A 59 -7.86 21.35 -2.05
CA THR A 59 -8.65 21.31 -3.28
C THR A 59 -8.09 22.20 -4.39
N ASP A 60 -7.16 23.11 -4.10
CA ASP A 60 -6.47 23.93 -5.10
C ASP A 60 -5.32 23.18 -5.80
N VAL A 61 -5.08 21.90 -5.46
CA VAL A 61 -4.08 21.05 -6.11
C VAL A 61 -4.64 20.51 -7.42
N SER A 62 -4.00 20.84 -8.54
CA SER A 62 -4.25 20.14 -9.81
C SER A 62 -3.84 18.67 -9.66
N LEU A 63 -4.84 17.79 -9.65
CA LEU A 63 -4.62 16.35 -9.79
C LEU A 63 -4.16 16.03 -11.22
N PRO A 64 -3.39 14.95 -11.44
CA PRO A 64 -3.11 14.43 -12.77
C PRO A 64 -4.36 13.79 -13.38
N ASP A 65 -4.47 13.80 -14.72
CA ASP A 65 -5.44 12.97 -15.45
C ASP A 65 -5.35 11.51 -15.01
N LEU A 66 -6.48 10.79 -14.97
CA LEU A 66 -6.53 9.41 -14.48
C LEU A 66 -5.51 8.51 -15.20
N LYS A 67 -5.35 8.63 -16.52
CA LYS A 67 -4.35 7.89 -17.31
C LYS A 67 -2.91 8.03 -16.80
N ASP A 68 -2.56 9.14 -16.15
CA ASP A 68 -1.21 9.47 -15.67
C ASP A 68 -1.09 9.48 -14.13
N ALA A 69 -2.20 9.28 -13.40
CA ALA A 69 -2.24 9.28 -11.94
C ALA A 69 -1.50 8.10 -11.27
N ALA A 70 -1.30 6.99 -11.97
CA ALA A 70 -0.65 5.79 -11.42
C ALA A 70 0.08 4.96 -12.49
N PRO A 71 0.97 4.02 -12.10
CA PRO A 71 1.60 3.08 -13.02
C PRO A 71 0.64 1.93 -13.37
N TRP A 72 -0.35 2.22 -14.20
CA TRP A 72 -1.29 1.23 -14.77
C TRP A 72 -0.59 0.18 -15.62
N SER A 73 -1.16 -1.02 -15.72
CA SER A 73 -0.78 -1.99 -16.75
C SER A 73 -1.05 -1.41 -18.13
N ALA A 74 -0.35 -1.91 -19.16
CA ALA A 74 -0.58 -1.49 -20.53
C ALA A 74 -2.07 -1.64 -20.92
N SER A 75 -2.69 -2.75 -20.51
CA SER A 75 -4.11 -3.04 -20.78
C SER A 75 -5.07 -2.09 -20.05
N LEU A 76 -4.83 -1.78 -18.76
CA LEU A 76 -5.71 -0.85 -18.05
C LEU A 76 -5.55 0.58 -18.58
N ARG A 77 -4.32 1.01 -18.90
CA ARG A 77 -4.08 2.33 -19.51
C ARG A 77 -4.79 2.47 -20.86
N GLU A 78 -4.75 1.43 -21.70
CA GLU A 78 -5.48 1.41 -22.97
C GLU A 78 -7.00 1.54 -22.75
N ALA A 79 -7.56 0.85 -21.74
CA ALA A 79 -8.98 0.97 -21.40
C ALA A 79 -9.36 2.38 -20.89
N ILE A 80 -8.51 3.03 -20.09
CA ILE A 80 -8.71 4.42 -19.63
C ILE A 80 -8.73 5.37 -20.84
N VAL A 81 -7.72 5.31 -21.71
CA VAL A 81 -7.63 6.15 -22.91
C VAL A 81 -8.80 5.89 -23.88
N ALA A 82 -9.23 4.64 -24.01
CA ALA A 82 -10.39 4.28 -24.83
C ALA A 82 -11.71 4.77 -24.23
N MET A 83 -11.82 4.94 -22.91
CA MET A 83 -12.95 5.60 -22.27
C MET A 83 -12.93 7.11 -22.52
N GLU A 84 -11.81 7.78 -22.22
CA GLU A 84 -11.62 9.23 -22.48
C GLU A 84 -12.01 9.58 -23.94
N ALA A 85 -11.56 8.77 -24.91
CA ALA A 85 -11.85 8.98 -26.33
C ALA A 85 -13.34 8.78 -26.71
N ARG A 86 -14.16 8.08 -25.92
CA ARG A 86 -15.62 8.01 -26.11
C ARG A 86 -16.32 9.19 -25.45
N SER A 87 -15.89 9.55 -24.22
CA SER A 87 -16.36 10.75 -23.50
C SER A 87 -16.29 12.01 -24.38
N ASP A 88 -15.18 12.17 -25.10
CA ASP A 88 -14.92 13.30 -26.01
C ASP A 88 -15.77 13.29 -27.30
N GLN A 89 -16.31 12.15 -27.73
CA GLN A 89 -17.00 12.00 -29.02
C GLN A 89 -18.51 12.18 -28.92
N ASP A 90 -19.14 11.62 -27.89
CA ASP A 90 -20.59 11.46 -27.86
C ASP A 90 -21.34 12.58 -27.10
N GLU A 91 -20.61 13.51 -26.45
CA GLU A 91 -21.13 14.52 -25.49
C GLU A 91 -22.07 13.93 -24.40
N SER A 92 -22.07 12.60 -24.25
CA SER A 92 -23.12 11.81 -23.61
C SER A 92 -23.02 11.75 -22.09
N GLY A 93 -21.91 12.23 -21.53
CA GLY A 93 -21.53 11.99 -20.14
C GLY A 93 -21.02 10.58 -19.87
N GLU A 94 -20.69 9.78 -20.91
CA GLU A 94 -20.00 8.49 -20.74
C GLU A 94 -18.59 8.71 -20.17
N GLY A 95 -18.45 8.60 -18.86
CA GLY A 95 -17.19 8.76 -18.13
C GLY A 95 -17.37 8.41 -16.66
N LEU A 96 -16.31 8.59 -15.86
CA LEU A 96 -16.41 8.49 -14.41
C LEU A 96 -16.92 9.82 -13.84
N ASP A 97 -18.00 9.77 -13.05
CA ASP A 97 -18.58 10.92 -12.33
C ASP A 97 -17.99 11.08 -10.90
N PHE A 98 -16.89 10.38 -10.62
CA PHE A 98 -16.13 10.41 -9.37
C PHE A 98 -14.65 10.06 -9.61
N ASP A 99 -13.78 10.38 -8.66
CA ASP A 99 -12.39 9.93 -8.65
C ASP A 99 -12.29 8.51 -8.02
N PRO A 100 -11.86 7.48 -8.77
CA PRO A 100 -11.78 6.11 -8.27
C PRO A 100 -10.67 5.88 -7.24
N ILE A 101 -9.69 6.78 -7.10
CA ILE A 101 -8.62 6.68 -6.10
C ILE A 101 -9.15 6.99 -4.70
N VAL A 102 -10.06 7.96 -4.57
CA VAL A 102 -10.66 8.39 -3.30
C VAL A 102 -12.13 8.02 -3.11
N ASN A 103 -12.72 7.38 -4.13
CA ASN A 103 -14.12 6.92 -4.15
C ASN A 103 -15.14 8.05 -3.90
N ALA A 104 -14.90 9.23 -4.49
CA ALA A 104 -15.72 10.43 -4.28
C ALA A 104 -15.46 11.52 -5.35
N GLN A 105 -16.30 12.56 -5.39
CA GLN A 105 -16.00 13.81 -6.12
C GLN A 105 -15.14 14.75 -5.27
N ASP A 106 -15.57 15.03 -4.04
CA ASP A 106 -14.80 15.79 -3.04
C ASP A 106 -14.04 14.85 -2.09
N TRP A 107 -12.88 15.29 -1.58
CA TRP A 107 -12.10 14.51 -0.61
C TRP A 107 -11.71 15.30 0.64
N GLN A 108 -11.73 14.61 1.78
CA GLN A 108 -11.09 15.00 3.02
C GLN A 108 -10.56 13.73 3.71
N LEU A 109 -9.31 13.38 3.40
CA LEU A 109 -8.70 12.12 3.83
C LEU A 109 -8.10 12.21 5.24
N SER A 110 -8.35 11.17 6.03
CA SER A 110 -7.67 10.92 7.32
C SER A 110 -7.56 9.41 7.59
N ASN A 111 -6.80 9.02 8.62
CA ASN A 111 -6.55 7.61 9.00
C ASN A 111 -6.09 6.70 7.85
N PHE A 112 -5.29 7.25 6.94
CA PHE A 112 -4.81 6.55 5.75
C PHE A 112 -3.79 5.45 6.06
N ASN A 113 -4.01 4.29 5.46
CA ASN A 113 -3.12 3.13 5.51
C ASN A 113 -3.12 2.40 4.15
N VAL A 114 -1.99 1.75 3.82
CA VAL A 114 -1.84 0.92 2.62
C VAL A 114 -1.11 -0.37 3.00
N ALA A 115 -1.74 -1.51 2.72
CA ALA A 115 -1.21 -2.85 3.03
C ALA A 115 -1.44 -3.83 1.87
N ALA A 116 -0.46 -4.69 1.61
CA ALA A 116 -0.63 -5.82 0.71
C ALA A 116 -1.39 -6.95 1.43
N GLU A 117 -2.45 -7.49 0.81
CA GLU A 117 -3.28 -8.57 1.36
C GLU A 117 -2.87 -9.95 0.85
N GLY A 118 -2.31 -9.99 -0.37
CA GLY A 118 -1.74 -11.19 -0.98
C GLY A 118 -0.70 -10.80 -2.02
N VAL A 119 0.43 -11.51 -2.05
CA VAL A 119 1.54 -11.25 -2.99
C VAL A 119 2.08 -12.56 -3.50
N VAL A 120 2.07 -12.75 -4.82
CA VAL A 120 2.82 -13.77 -5.54
C VAL A 120 3.92 -13.06 -6.30
N ALA A 121 5.14 -13.16 -5.78
CA ALA A 121 6.30 -12.43 -6.29
C ALA A 121 6.46 -12.57 -7.81
N GLN A 122 6.67 -11.44 -8.49
CA GLN A 122 6.82 -11.35 -9.94
C GLN A 122 5.65 -11.94 -10.76
N SER A 123 4.44 -11.96 -10.19
CA SER A 123 3.22 -12.40 -10.87
C SER A 123 2.03 -11.47 -10.61
N HIS A 124 1.47 -11.48 -9.40
CA HIS A 124 0.27 -10.71 -9.05
C HIS A 124 0.21 -10.39 -7.56
N ALA A 125 -0.50 -9.33 -7.21
CA ALA A 125 -0.73 -8.93 -5.82
C ALA A 125 -2.10 -8.25 -5.65
N VAL A 126 -2.60 -8.24 -4.42
CA VAL A 126 -3.75 -7.41 -4.01
C VAL A 126 -3.26 -6.46 -2.92
N VAL A 127 -3.55 -5.16 -3.08
CA VAL A 127 -3.22 -4.11 -2.10
C VAL A 127 -4.48 -3.36 -1.72
N ARG A 128 -4.72 -3.21 -0.41
CA ARG A 128 -5.77 -2.37 0.16
C ARG A 128 -5.21 -1.01 0.49
N ALA A 129 -5.83 0.04 -0.02
CA ALA A 129 -5.79 1.37 0.59
C ALA A 129 -7.06 1.56 1.44
N SER A 130 -6.89 1.94 2.70
CA SER A 130 -7.98 2.13 3.67
C SER A 130 -7.86 3.51 4.32
N PHE A 131 -8.93 4.28 4.36
CA PHE A 131 -8.94 5.65 4.89
C PHE A 131 -10.34 6.07 5.33
N LEU A 132 -10.44 7.16 6.09
CA LEU A 132 -11.68 7.91 6.21
C LEU A 132 -11.69 9.00 5.14
N ASN A 133 -12.78 9.13 4.37
CA ASN A 133 -13.06 10.28 3.52
C ASN A 133 -14.32 10.99 4.08
N GLY A 134 -14.20 12.27 4.46
CA GLY A 134 -15.30 13.02 5.10
C GLY A 134 -15.81 12.39 6.42
N GLY A 135 -14.98 11.56 7.06
CA GLY A 135 -15.36 10.77 8.25
C GLY A 135 -16.00 9.41 7.97
N ALA A 136 -16.33 9.09 6.71
CA ALA A 136 -16.82 7.76 6.30
C ALA A 136 -15.66 6.82 5.94
N GLN A 137 -15.72 5.57 6.38
CA GLN A 137 -14.72 4.55 6.04
C GLN A 137 -14.77 4.20 4.55
N GLN A 138 -13.60 4.18 3.92
CA GLN A 138 -13.39 3.82 2.53
C GLN A 138 -12.29 2.76 2.41
N ASP A 139 -12.45 1.86 1.45
CA ASP A 139 -11.55 0.74 1.18
C ASP A 139 -11.44 0.56 -0.35
N VAL A 140 -10.29 0.94 -0.92
CA VAL A 140 -10.02 0.76 -2.35
C VAL A 140 -9.01 -0.38 -2.51
N MET A 141 -9.44 -1.45 -3.17
CA MET A 141 -8.61 -2.60 -3.53
C MET A 141 -7.95 -2.33 -4.87
N TYR A 142 -6.66 -2.60 -4.94
CA TYR A 142 -5.87 -2.59 -6.16
C TYR A 142 -5.47 -4.02 -6.47
N ASP A 143 -5.82 -4.51 -7.66
CA ASP A 143 -5.29 -5.76 -8.18
C ASP A 143 -4.09 -5.41 -9.08
N LEU A 144 -2.90 -5.88 -8.72
CA LEU A 144 -1.65 -5.59 -9.43
C LEU A 144 -1.12 -6.83 -10.16
N ILE A 145 -0.46 -6.61 -11.28
CA ILE A 145 0.32 -7.61 -12.02
C ILE A 145 1.79 -7.19 -12.08
N TRP A 146 2.67 -8.16 -12.33
CA TRP A 146 4.08 -7.88 -12.65
C TRP A 146 4.27 -7.77 -14.16
N GLU A 147 4.53 -6.57 -14.65
CA GLU A 147 4.66 -6.25 -16.07
C GLU A 147 5.91 -5.37 -16.29
N SER A 148 6.67 -5.63 -17.36
CA SER A 148 7.88 -4.86 -17.70
C SER A 148 8.90 -4.72 -16.56
N SER A 149 9.07 -5.78 -15.76
CA SER A 149 9.95 -5.83 -14.57
C SER A 149 9.57 -4.90 -13.41
N GLY A 150 8.27 -4.60 -13.25
CA GLY A 150 7.77 -3.94 -12.05
C GLY A 150 6.29 -4.21 -11.82
N TRP A 151 5.82 -3.85 -10.63
CA TRP A 151 4.40 -3.86 -10.31
C TRP A 151 3.64 -2.81 -11.13
N ARG A 152 2.48 -3.21 -11.65
CA ARG A 152 1.52 -2.37 -12.38
C ARG A 152 0.11 -2.63 -11.86
N ILE A 153 -0.69 -1.58 -11.74
CA ILE A 153 -2.10 -1.73 -11.34
C ILE A 153 -2.88 -2.19 -12.55
N ASP A 154 -3.53 -3.34 -12.46
CA ASP A 154 -4.34 -3.90 -13.52
C ASP A 154 -5.84 -3.66 -13.32
N ASN A 155 -6.29 -3.52 -12.07
CA ASN A 155 -7.68 -3.17 -11.76
C ASN A 155 -7.78 -2.43 -10.42
N MET A 156 -8.90 -1.73 -10.23
CA MET A 156 -9.29 -1.12 -8.96
C MET A 156 -10.74 -1.50 -8.63
N ARG A 157 -11.03 -1.69 -7.34
CA ARG A 157 -12.36 -2.07 -6.85
C ARG A 157 -12.66 -1.39 -5.51
N SER A 158 -13.90 -1.00 -5.26
CA SER A 158 -14.35 -0.51 -3.94
C SER A 158 -15.65 -1.18 -3.54
N GLY A 159 -15.87 -1.33 -2.23
CA GLY A 159 -17.06 -1.96 -1.67
C GLY A 159 -17.21 -3.44 -2.03
N GLY A 160 -18.45 -3.91 -2.06
CA GLY A 160 -18.83 -5.26 -2.49
C GLY A 160 -20.26 -5.27 -3.05
N PRO A 161 -20.69 -6.32 -3.77
CA PRO A 161 -22.02 -6.36 -4.37
C PRO A 161 -23.14 -6.20 -3.31
N PRO A 162 -24.20 -5.42 -3.58
CA PRO A 162 -24.53 -4.81 -4.88
C PRO A 162 -23.92 -3.42 -5.13
N ASP A 163 -23.41 -2.75 -4.09
CA ASP A 163 -23.10 -1.30 -4.13
C ASP A 163 -21.62 -0.98 -4.46
N GLY A 164 -20.79 -2.01 -4.66
CA GLY A 164 -19.39 -1.87 -5.05
C GLY A 164 -19.18 -1.70 -6.56
N TRP A 165 -18.00 -1.20 -6.94
CA TRP A 165 -17.61 -1.01 -8.34
C TRP A 165 -16.28 -1.72 -8.68
N ASP A 166 -16.09 -1.92 -9.99
CA ASP A 166 -14.89 -2.48 -10.61
C ASP A 166 -14.49 -1.56 -11.78
N LEU A 167 -13.26 -1.04 -11.75
CA LEU A 167 -12.83 -0.02 -12.70
C LEU A 167 -12.82 -0.54 -14.13
N ARG A 168 -12.38 -1.79 -14.37
CA ARG A 168 -12.41 -2.39 -15.71
C ARG A 168 -13.83 -2.54 -16.25
N GLN A 169 -14.82 -2.80 -15.40
CA GLN A 169 -16.24 -2.83 -15.80
C GLN A 169 -16.72 -1.42 -16.20
N LEU A 170 -16.51 -0.41 -15.34
CA LEU A 170 -16.88 0.98 -15.61
C LEU A 170 -16.26 1.49 -16.93
N LEU A 171 -14.97 1.26 -17.14
CA LEU A 171 -14.25 1.66 -18.37
C LEU A 171 -14.75 0.94 -19.63
N SER A 172 -15.48 -0.17 -19.49
CA SER A 172 -16.02 -0.93 -20.63
C SER A 172 -17.37 -0.44 -21.15
N GLY A 173 -18.04 0.47 -20.41
CA GLY A 173 -19.35 1.02 -20.79
C GLY A 173 -20.48 -0.01 -20.83
N LYS A 174 -20.53 -0.93 -19.86
CA LYS A 174 -21.48 -2.05 -19.78
C LYS A 174 -21.99 -2.31 -18.37
#